data_AF-A0A5C4XS16-F1
#
_entry.id   AF-A0A5C4XS16-F1
#
_cell.length_a   1.000
_cell.length_b   1.000
_cell.length_c   1.000
_cell.angle_alpha   90.00
_cell.angle_beta   90.00
_cell.angle_gamma   90.00
#
_symmetry.space_group_name_H-M   'P 1'
#
loop_
_entity.id
_entity.type
_entity.pdbx_description
1 polymer ?
#
loop_
_entity_poly.entity_id
_entity_poly.type
_entity_poly.pdbx_seq_one_letter_code
_entity_poly.pdbx_strand_id
1 'polypeptide(L)'
;MTKRKTAILLHKSLRGSRLAQVALIVLLWLAGEAVSRSTGIPVPGSVLGLFGLLYLLLTGTIHLSTMRRGAYFLLADMLLFFIPAVLAVLDHSEFLGLVGLKVLAVIVAGTLVVMCVTALAVDVGYRLMLRLENRHAVS
;
A
#
# COMPACT_ATOMS: atom_id res chain seq x y z
N MET A 1 23.18 -21.61 -11.17
CA MET A 1 23.63 -21.82 -9.76
C MET A 1 23.79 -20.52 -8.94
N THR A 2 23.40 -19.35 -9.45
CA THR A 2 23.73 -18.03 -8.85
C THR A 2 22.63 -17.45 -7.93
N LYS A 3 21.36 -17.79 -8.14
CA LYS A 3 20.22 -17.20 -7.40
C LYS A 3 20.17 -17.55 -5.90
N ARG A 4 20.73 -18.70 -5.52
CA ARG A 4 20.68 -19.22 -4.14
C ARG A 4 21.61 -18.47 -3.18
N LYS A 5 22.79 -18.05 -3.64
CA LYS A 5 23.78 -17.35 -2.78
C LYS A 5 23.37 -15.90 -2.48
N THR A 6 22.77 -15.20 -3.44
CA THR A 6 22.32 -13.81 -3.24
C THR A 6 21.16 -13.73 -2.26
N ALA A 7 20.19 -14.65 -2.36
CA ALA A 7 19.07 -14.74 -1.42
C ALA A 7 19.53 -15.01 0.02
N ILE A 8 20.57 -15.82 0.21
CA ILE A 8 21.13 -16.17 1.54
C ILE A 8 21.97 -15.02 2.13
N LEU A 9 22.72 -14.28 1.31
CA LEU A 9 23.47 -13.09 1.74
C LEU A 9 22.53 -11.93 2.14
N LEU A 10 21.44 -11.75 1.39
CA LEU A 10 20.38 -10.80 1.73
C LEU A 10 19.75 -11.16 3.10
N HIS A 11 19.48 -12.45 3.32
CA HIS A 11 18.87 -12.97 4.56
C HIS A 11 19.73 -12.73 5.81
N LYS A 12 21.06 -12.80 5.68
CA LYS A 12 21.98 -12.57 6.81
C LYS A 12 22.13 -11.08 7.13
N SER A 13 22.13 -10.21 6.11
CA SER A 13 22.23 -8.76 6.30
C SER A 13 20.93 -8.11 6.81
N LEU A 14 19.76 -8.65 6.43
CA LEU A 14 18.44 -8.14 6.85
C LEU A 14 18.07 -8.47 8.31
N ARG A 15 18.72 -9.48 8.91
CA ARG A 15 18.43 -9.94 10.28
C ARG A 15 18.93 -9.00 11.39
N GLY A 16 19.90 -8.12 11.10
CA GLY A 16 20.61 -7.36 12.14
C GLY A 16 20.20 -5.89 12.31
N SER A 17 19.84 -5.17 11.23
CA SER A 17 19.75 -3.71 11.26
C SER A 17 18.49 -3.16 10.60
N ARG A 18 17.79 -2.26 11.32
CA ARG A 18 16.61 -1.53 10.82
C ARG A 18 16.94 -0.77 9.51
N LEU A 19 18.18 -0.28 9.40
CA LEU A 19 18.71 0.40 8.21
C LEU A 19 18.73 -0.50 6.97
N ALA A 20 19.08 -1.78 7.09
CA ALA A 20 19.09 -2.69 5.94
C ALA A 20 17.66 -2.95 5.41
N GLN A 21 16.68 -2.97 6.31
CA GLN A 21 15.26 -3.12 5.94
C GLN A 21 14.74 -1.87 5.23
N VAL A 22 15.08 -0.68 5.75
CA VAL A 22 14.76 0.60 5.09
C VAL A 22 15.43 0.68 3.72
N ALA A 23 16.72 0.36 3.62
CA ALA A 23 17.45 0.36 2.36
C ALA A 23 16.80 -0.56 1.32
N LEU A 24 16.33 -1.74 1.74
CA LEU A 24 15.62 -2.64 0.85
C LEU A 24 14.27 -2.08 0.37
N ILE A 25 13.49 -1.45 1.26
CA ILE A 25 12.22 -0.78 0.89
C ILE A 25 12.50 0.33 -0.14
N VAL A 26 13.54 1.14 0.10
CA VAL A 26 13.95 2.22 -0.82
C VAL A 26 14.44 1.67 -2.16
N LEU A 27 15.21 0.59 -2.17
CA LEU A 27 15.66 -0.06 -3.41
C LEU A 27 14.51 -0.59 -4.25
N LEU A 28 13.51 -1.22 -3.62
CA LEU A 28 12.32 -1.70 -4.31
C LEU A 28 11.49 -0.55 -4.86
N TRP A 29 11.37 0.56 -4.11
CA TRP A 29 10.72 1.76 -4.60
C TRP A 29 11.45 2.38 -5.80
N LEU A 30 12.78 2.53 -5.73
CA LEU A 30 13.60 3.04 -6.84
C LEU A 30 13.49 2.15 -8.08
N ALA A 31 13.49 0.83 -7.91
CA ALA A 31 13.28 -0.10 -9.01
C ALA A 31 11.89 0.07 -9.62
N GLY A 32 10.84 0.18 -8.80
CA GLY A 32 9.48 0.45 -9.26
C GLY A 32 9.35 1.79 -9.99
N GLU A 33 10.02 2.83 -9.49
CA GLU A 33 10.07 4.15 -10.12
C GLU A 33 10.79 4.12 -11.47
N ALA A 34 11.93 3.43 -11.56
CA ALA A 34 12.65 3.25 -12.82
C ALA A 34 11.80 2.49 -13.86
N VAL A 35 11.05 1.47 -13.42
CA VAL A 35 10.11 0.74 -14.27
C VAL A 35 8.96 1.65 -14.70
N SER A 36 8.31 2.35 -13.78
CA SER A 36 7.21 3.27 -14.06
C SER A 36 7.62 4.33 -15.10
N ARG A 37 8.80 4.96 -14.91
CA ARG A 37 9.33 5.98 -15.83
C ARG A 37 9.71 5.43 -17.20
N SER A 38 10.28 4.23 -17.27
CA SER A 38 10.70 3.63 -18.54
C SER A 38 9.53 3.07 -19.37
N THR A 39 8.48 2.57 -18.69
CA THR A 39 7.29 2.00 -19.35
C THR A 39 6.16 3.01 -19.56
N GLY A 40 6.24 4.20 -18.93
CA GLY A 40 5.23 5.24 -19.07
C GLY A 40 3.86 4.88 -18.46
N ILE A 41 3.82 3.86 -17.60
CA ILE A 41 2.58 3.40 -16.98
C ILE A 41 2.07 4.47 -16.00
N PRO A 42 0.76 4.80 -15.97
CA PRO A 42 0.17 5.80 -15.06
C PRO A 42 0.04 5.27 -13.61
N VAL A 43 1.02 4.52 -13.14
CA VAL A 43 1.06 3.92 -11.81
C VAL A 43 2.31 4.42 -11.10
N PRO A 44 2.18 5.00 -9.89
CA PRO A 44 3.34 5.45 -9.12
C PRO A 44 4.35 4.33 -8.87
N GLY A 45 5.64 4.63 -8.92
CA GLY A 45 6.71 3.66 -8.65
C GLY A 45 6.60 2.98 -7.28
N SER A 46 5.98 3.64 -6.29
CA SER A 46 5.70 3.08 -4.96
C SER A 46 4.77 1.87 -5.00
N VAL A 47 3.76 1.89 -5.87
CA VAL A 47 2.82 0.78 -6.04
C VAL A 47 3.53 -0.41 -6.70
N LEU A 48 4.39 -0.16 -7.69
CA LEU A 48 5.22 -1.21 -8.30
C LEU A 48 6.23 -1.79 -7.30
N GLY A 49 6.85 -0.95 -6.48
CA GLY A 49 7.71 -1.38 -5.37
C GLY A 49 6.98 -2.25 -4.35
N LEU A 50 5.72 -1.93 -4.05
CA LEU A 50 4.85 -2.75 -3.19
C LEU A 50 4.59 -4.13 -3.80
N PHE A 51 4.26 -4.21 -5.09
CA PHE A 51 4.10 -5.49 -5.78
C PHE A 51 5.39 -6.31 -5.79
N GLY A 52 6.55 -5.65 -5.96
CA GLY A 52 7.86 -6.29 -5.83
C GLY A 52 8.09 -6.87 -4.44
N LEU A 53 7.82 -6.09 -3.38
CA LEU A 53 7.92 -6.56 -2.00
C LEU A 53 6.97 -7.73 -1.72
N LEU A 54 5.72 -7.63 -2.20
CA LEU A 54 4.72 -8.69 -2.07
C LEU A 54 5.19 -9.98 -2.76
N TYR A 55 5.78 -9.88 -3.96
CA TYR A 55 6.34 -11.04 -4.65
C TYR A 55 7.48 -11.70 -3.86
N LEU A 56 8.34 -10.90 -3.20
CA LEU A 56 9.41 -11.43 -2.33
C LEU A 56 8.86 -12.10 -1.06
N LEU A 57 7.75 -11.61 -0.52
CA LEU A 57 7.02 -12.22 0.60
C LEU A 57 6.37 -13.54 0.18
N LEU A 58 5.72 -13.58 -0.98
CA LEU A 58 5.06 -14.78 -1.52
C LEU A 58 6.04 -15.90 -1.84
N THR A 59 7.23 -15.57 -2.35
CA THR A 59 8.29 -16.57 -2.61
C THR A 59 8.97 -17.09 -1.34
N GLY A 60 8.59 -16.59 -0.15
CA GLY A 60 9.19 -16.97 1.13
C GLY A 60 10.64 -16.53 1.30
N THR A 61 11.16 -15.71 0.38
CA THR A 61 12.53 -15.20 0.41
C THR A 61 12.74 -14.23 1.57
N ILE A 62 11.67 -13.57 2.02
CA ILE A 62 11.69 -12.61 3.12
C ILE A 62 10.51 -12.89 4.06
N HIS A 63 10.80 -13.00 5.35
CA HIS A 63 9.76 -13.13 6.38
C HIS A 63 9.21 -11.75 6.79
N LEU A 64 7.89 -11.63 6.89
CA LEU A 64 7.21 -10.39 7.29
C LEU A 64 7.72 -9.85 8.65
N SER A 65 8.05 -10.75 9.58
CA SER A 65 8.61 -10.43 10.89
C SER A 65 9.94 -9.68 10.81
N THR A 66 10.72 -9.92 9.76
CA THR A 66 11.98 -9.22 9.54
C THR A 66 11.71 -7.78 9.11
N MET A 67 10.76 -7.53 8.19
CA MET A 67 10.53 -6.18 7.66
C MET A 67 9.78 -5.23 8.60
N ARG A 68 9.09 -5.77 9.61
CA ARG A 68 8.23 -5.01 10.52
C ARG A 68 8.97 -3.86 11.23
N ARG A 69 10.21 -4.05 11.69
CA ARG A 69 10.93 -3.03 12.47
C ARG A 69 11.33 -1.82 11.63
N GLY A 70 11.85 -2.03 10.42
CA GLY A 70 12.22 -0.97 9.49
C GLY A 70 11.00 -0.23 8.95
N ALA A 71 9.92 -0.94 8.63
CA ALA A 71 8.66 -0.32 8.21
C ALA A 71 8.06 0.55 9.32
N TYR A 72 8.03 0.08 10.57
CA TYR A 72 7.54 0.88 11.71
C TYR A 72 8.39 2.14 11.95
N PHE A 73 9.69 2.07 11.73
CA PHE A 73 10.56 3.23 11.84
C PHE A 73 10.19 4.32 10.80
N LEU A 74 10.02 3.93 9.53
CA LEU A 74 9.54 4.85 8.49
C LEU A 74 8.14 5.40 8.78
N LEU A 75 7.25 4.58 9.34
CA LEU A 75 5.92 5.01 9.76
C LEU A 75 5.95 5.99 10.94
N ALA A 76 6.89 5.83 11.87
CA ALA A 76 7.07 6.79 12.97
C ALA A 76 7.56 8.14 12.43
N ASP A 77 8.48 8.13 11.47
CA ASP A 77 8.96 9.35 10.79
C ASP A 77 7.95 9.93 9.80
N MET A 78 6.98 9.15 9.29
CA MET A 78 5.88 9.70 8.48
C MET A 78 5.11 10.79 9.23
N LEU A 79 4.93 10.66 10.56
CA LEU A 79 4.32 11.71 11.37
C LEU A 79 5.11 13.02 11.31
N LEU A 80 6.44 12.93 11.34
CA LEU A 80 7.33 14.09 11.20
C LEU A 80 7.20 14.75 9.83
N PHE A 81 6.98 13.98 8.76
CA PHE A 81 6.73 14.54 7.41
C PHE A 81 5.31 15.10 7.25
N PHE A 82 4.33 14.59 8.01
CA PHE A 82 2.97 15.13 8.00
C PHE A 82 2.86 16.50 8.66
N ILE A 83 3.66 16.78 9.70
CA ILE A 83 3.61 18.08 10.41
C ILE A 83 3.86 19.26 9.44
N PRO A 84 4.95 19.32 8.66
CA PRO A 84 5.18 20.38 7.69
C PRO A 84 4.11 20.43 6.58
N ALA A 85 3.66 19.28 6.10
CA ALA A 85 2.63 19.20 5.06
C ALA A 85 1.30 19.80 5.53
N VAL A 86 0.86 19.48 6.75
CA VAL A 86 -0.35 20.03 7.35
C VAL A 86 -0.21 21.52 7.60
N LEU A 87 0.93 21.97 8.15
CA LEU A 87 1.18 23.40 8.38
C LEU A 87 1.13 24.21 7.09
N ALA A 88 1.73 23.72 6.00
CA ALA A 88 1.68 24.37 4.69
C ALA A 88 0.25 24.52 4.14
N VAL A 89 -0.62 23.53 4.41
CA VAL A 89 -2.04 23.58 4.02
C VAL A 89 -2.82 24.57 4.90
N LEU A 90 -2.54 24.62 6.20
CA LEU A 90 -3.22 25.53 7.13
C LEU A 90 -2.85 27.01 6.88
N ASP A 91 -1.63 27.29 6.45
CA ASP A 91 -1.17 28.64 6.10
C ASP A 91 -1.93 29.23 4.90
N HIS A 92 -2.48 28.37 4.04
CA HIS A 92 -3.37 28.75 2.95
C HIS A 92 -4.82 28.82 3.46
N SER A 93 -5.14 29.91 4.15
CA SER A 93 -6.46 30.16 4.76
C SER A 93 -7.66 30.03 3.81
N GLU A 94 -7.46 30.12 2.49
CA GLU A 94 -8.48 29.83 1.47
C GLU A 94 -9.00 28.38 1.52
N PHE A 95 -8.15 27.41 1.88
CA PHE A 95 -8.55 26.01 2.05
C PHE A 95 -9.34 25.76 3.34
N LEU A 96 -9.31 26.67 4.31
CA LEU A 96 -10.11 26.56 5.55
C LEU A 96 -11.47 27.27 5.45
N GLY A 97 -11.71 28.02 4.37
CA GLY A 97 -12.99 28.67 4.10
C GLY A 97 -14.01 27.76 3.41
N LEU A 98 -14.75 28.32 2.45
CA LEU A 98 -15.79 27.60 1.69
C LEU A 98 -15.24 26.42 0.87
N VAL A 99 -13.99 26.51 0.41
CA VAL A 99 -13.33 25.43 -0.35
C VAL A 99 -13.08 24.22 0.55
N GLY A 100 -12.60 24.44 1.79
CA GLY A 100 -12.43 23.38 2.78
C GLY A 100 -13.72 22.67 3.13
N LEU A 101 -14.80 23.43 3.32
CA LEU A 101 -16.11 22.85 3.60
C LEU A 101 -16.62 22.01 2.43
N LYS A 102 -16.43 22.46 1.19
CA LYS A 102 -16.76 21.67 -0.02
C LYS A 102 -15.94 20.39 -0.10
N VAL A 103 -14.63 20.47 0.14
CA VAL A 103 -13.73 19.29 0.15
C VAL A 103 -14.15 18.30 1.23
N LEU A 104 -14.43 18.77 2.45
CA LEU A 104 -14.91 17.93 3.55
C LEU A 104 -16.23 17.24 3.18
N ALA A 105 -17.19 17.99 2.63
CA ALA A 105 -18.46 17.42 2.19
C ALA A 105 -18.28 16.34 1.12
N VAL A 106 -17.40 16.57 0.14
CA VAL A 106 -17.08 15.58 -0.91
C VAL A 106 -16.39 14.35 -0.33
N ILE A 107 -15.46 14.51 0.61
CA ILE A 107 -14.77 13.38 1.27
C ILE A 107 -15.78 12.53 2.05
N VAL A 108 -16.64 13.16 2.86
CA VAL A 108 -17.64 12.45 3.67
C VAL A 108 -18.66 11.75 2.77
N ALA A 109 -19.24 12.47 1.82
CA ALA A 109 -20.20 11.91 0.89
C ALA A 109 -19.57 10.78 0.05
N GLY A 110 -18.37 10.98 -0.49
CA GLY A 110 -17.64 9.97 -1.25
C GLY A 110 -17.34 8.72 -0.41
N THR A 111 -16.93 8.88 0.84
CA THR A 111 -16.68 7.77 1.76
C THR A 111 -17.96 6.99 2.05
N LEU A 112 -19.06 7.68 2.35
CA LEU A 112 -20.37 7.04 2.57
C LEU A 112 -20.85 6.29 1.33
N VAL A 113 -20.74 6.90 0.15
CA VAL A 113 -21.12 6.26 -1.13
C VAL A 113 -20.27 5.02 -1.38
N VAL A 114 -18.93 5.10 -1.22
CA VAL A 114 -18.05 3.95 -1.38
C VAL A 114 -18.41 2.84 -0.39
N MET A 115 -18.68 3.16 0.87
CA MET A 115 -19.11 2.17 1.87
C MET A 115 -20.45 1.52 1.49
N CYS A 116 -21.45 2.30 1.08
CA CYS A 116 -22.76 1.79 0.66
C CYS A 116 -22.65 0.90 -0.58
N VAL A 117 -21.92 1.34 -1.61
CA VAL A 117 -21.71 0.56 -2.85
C VAL A 117 -20.96 -0.73 -2.54
N THR A 118 -19.93 -0.68 -1.71
CA THR A 118 -19.20 -1.88 -1.28
C THR A 118 -20.13 -2.85 -0.52
N ALA A 119 -20.96 -2.34 0.39
CA ALA A 119 -21.92 -3.16 1.13
C ALA A 119 -22.95 -3.82 0.20
N LEU A 120 -23.50 -3.07 -0.77
CA LEU A 120 -24.44 -3.60 -1.76
C LEU A 120 -23.78 -4.61 -2.69
N ALA A 121 -22.55 -4.35 -3.15
CA ALA A 121 -21.81 -5.29 -4.00
C ALA A 121 -21.57 -6.62 -3.27
N VAL A 122 -21.23 -6.57 -1.97
CA VAL A 122 -21.09 -7.75 -1.13
C VAL A 122 -22.43 -8.46 -0.92
N ASP A 123 -23.52 -7.74 -0.63
CA ASP A 123 -24.86 -8.34 -0.46
C ASP A 123 -25.34 -9.03 -1.74
N VAL A 124 -25.15 -8.40 -2.90
CA VAL A 124 -25.46 -9.00 -4.21
C VAL A 124 -24.59 -10.24 -4.46
N GLY A 125 -23.29 -10.15 -4.19
CA GLY A 125 -22.38 -11.29 -4.33
C GLY A 125 -22.78 -12.46 -3.46
N TYR A 126 -23.17 -12.20 -2.21
CA TYR A 126 -23.64 -13.22 -1.28
C TYR A 126 -24.97 -13.85 -1.72
N ARG A 127 -25.93 -13.04 -2.17
CA ARG A 127 -27.19 -13.54 -2.73
C ARG A 127 -26.99 -14.37 -3.99
N LEU A 128 -26.03 -14.01 -4.83
CA LEU A 128 -25.69 -14.77 -6.03
C LEU A 128 -25.05 -16.12 -5.67
N MET A 129 -24.15 -16.13 -4.68
CA MET A 129 -23.53 -17.36 -4.17
C MET A 129 -24.58 -18.33 -3.60
N LEU A 130 -25.52 -17.84 -2.78
CA LEU A 130 -26.60 -18.67 -2.23
C LEU A 130 -27.54 -19.23 -3.33
N ARG A 131 -27.76 -18.47 -4.41
CA ARG A 131 -28.53 -18.95 -5.56
C ARG A 131 -27.81 -20.05 -6.34
N LEU A 132 -26.48 -20.02 -6.38
CA LEU A 132 -25.67 -21.04 -7.03
C LEU A 132 -25.55 -22.31 -6.17
N GLU A 133 -25.47 -22.17 -4.85
CA GLU A 133 -25.41 -23.32 -3.93
C GLU A 133 -26.73 -24.14 -3.96
N ASN A 134 -27.88 -23.45 -3.98
CA ASN A 134 -29.19 -24.10 -4.15
C ASN A 134 -29.38 -24.79 -5.52
N ARG A 135 -28.58 -24.45 -6.53
CA ARG A 135 -28.59 -25.14 -7.85
C ARG A 135 -27.77 -26.43 -7.82
N HIS A 136 -26.72 -26.48 -6.99
CA HIS A 136 -25.87 -27.66 -6.84
C HIS A 136 -26.44 -28.71 -5.88
N ALA A 137 -27.31 -28.32 -4.93
CA ALA A 137 -27.97 -29.27 -4.01
C ALA A 137 -29.18 -30.02 -4.62
N VAL A 138 -29.59 -29.69 -5.85
CA VAL A 138 -30.75 -30.28 -6.55
C VAL A 138 -30.33 -31.14 -7.76
N SER A 139 -29.02 -31.33 -7.94
CA SER A 139 -28.38 -32.24 -8.91
C SER A 139 -27.85 -33.48 -8.21
#